data_AF-I0IJE0-F1
#
_entry.id   AF-I0IJE0-F1
#
_cell.length_a   1.000
_cell.length_b   1.000
_cell.length_c   1.000
_cell.angle_alpha   90.00
_cell.angle_beta   90.00
_cell.angle_gamma   90.00
#
_symmetry.space_group_name_H-M   'P 1'
#
loop_
_entity.id
_entity.type
_entity.pdbx_description
1 polymer ?
#
loop_
_entity_poly.entity_id
_entity_poly.type
_entity_poly.pdbx_seq_one_letter_code
_entity_poly.pdbx_strand_id
1 'polypeptide(L)'
;MAKHHSNTTRPAHTVRVGTIKAAIWANETQSGVRHQATFSRGYQVDGEWKDSTSFGLQDLPILEKVASLAFDWIHEAQEEAGGGD
;
A
#
# COMPACT_ATOMS: atom_id res chain seq x y z
N MET A 1 15.64 28.71 -3.52
CA MET A 1 15.82 27.26 -3.26
C MET A 1 14.90 26.89 -2.10
N ALA A 2 13.65 26.52 -2.38
CA ALA A 2 12.69 26.19 -1.34
C ALA A 2 12.93 24.75 -0.85
N LYS A 3 13.05 24.57 0.46
CA LYS A 3 13.18 23.27 1.12
C LYS A 3 11.88 22.48 0.91
N HIS A 4 11.93 21.36 0.20
CA HIS A 4 10.85 20.38 0.22
C HIS A 4 10.81 19.73 1.61
N HIS A 5 9.86 20.13 2.45
CA HIS A 5 9.41 19.25 3.53
C HIS A 5 8.67 18.09 2.87
N SER A 6 9.32 16.93 2.77
CA SER A 6 8.61 15.69 2.45
C SER A 6 7.74 15.37 3.66
N ASN A 7 6.53 15.93 3.68
CA ASN A 7 5.47 15.49 4.58
C ASN A 7 5.25 14.02 4.23
N THR A 8 5.94 13.15 4.97
CA THR A 8 5.98 11.72 4.68
C THR A 8 4.65 11.21 5.14
N THR A 9 3.67 11.26 4.24
CA THR A 9 2.33 10.74 4.49
C THR A 9 2.49 9.31 4.97
N ARG A 10 1.79 8.94 6.02
CA ARG A 10 1.75 7.53 6.42
C ARG A 10 0.73 6.85 5.50
N PRO A 11 0.94 5.58 5.14
CA PRO A 11 -0.12 4.80 4.50
C PRO A 11 -1.39 4.86 5.35
N ALA A 12 -2.54 5.05 4.70
CA ALA A 12 -3.85 4.97 5.35
C ALA A 12 -4.11 3.55 5.87
N HIS A 13 -3.61 2.53 5.16
CA HIS A 13 -3.64 1.15 5.59
C HIS A 13 -2.43 0.38 5.08
N THR A 14 -2.12 -0.75 5.69
CA THR A 14 -1.09 -1.66 5.19
C THR A 14 -1.53 -3.09 5.39
N VAL A 15 -1.60 -3.83 4.28
CA VAL A 15 -1.85 -5.27 4.28
C VAL A 15 -0.51 -5.99 4.15
N ARG A 16 -0.33 -7.10 4.87
CA ARG A 16 0.89 -7.91 4.80
C ARG A 16 0.61 -9.40 4.89
N VAL A 17 1.24 -10.17 4.02
CA VAL A 17 1.31 -11.63 4.09
C VAL A 17 2.76 -12.06 3.92
N GLY A 18 3.35 -12.65 4.96
CA GLY A 18 4.76 -13.04 4.98
C GLY A 18 5.70 -11.84 4.77
N THR A 19 6.52 -11.90 3.73
CA THR A 19 7.45 -10.82 3.36
C THR A 19 6.84 -9.78 2.43
N ILE A 20 5.67 -10.04 1.83
CA ILE A 20 5.04 -9.14 0.88
C ILE A 20 4.00 -8.26 1.60
N LYS A 21 4.01 -6.97 1.30
CA LYS A 21 3.06 -5.99 1.81
C LYS A 21 2.51 -5.10 0.71
N ALA A 22 1.31 -4.56 0.93
CA ALA A 22 0.74 -3.44 0.20
C ALA A 22 0.56 -2.27 1.17
N ALA A 23 1.24 -1.17 0.92
CA ALA A 23 0.96 0.11 1.57
C ALA A 23 -0.11 0.85 0.76
N ILE A 24 -1.22 1.21 1.40
CA ILE A 24 -2.35 1.89 0.75
C ILE A 24 -2.33 3.36 1.17
N TRP A 25 -2.30 4.26 0.20
CA TRP A 25 -2.12 5.70 0.36
C TRP A 25 -3.39 6.44 0.01
N ALA A 26 -3.89 7.27 0.92
CA ALA A 26 -4.99 8.18 0.64
C ALA A 26 -4.45 9.46 -0.03
N ASN A 27 -4.97 9.77 -1.20
CA ASN A 27 -4.67 10.98 -1.94
C ASN A 27 -5.94 11.83 -2.06
N GLU A 28 -5.93 13.00 -1.45
CA GLU A 28 -7.02 13.96 -1.61
C GLU A 28 -7.01 14.54 -3.03
N THR A 29 -8.15 14.52 -3.70
CA THR A 29 -8.35 15.15 -5.01
C THR A 29 -9.57 16.07 -4.95
N GLN A 30 -9.73 16.95 -5.95
CA GLN A 30 -10.92 17.79 -6.06
C GLN A 30 -12.23 16.98 -6.17
N SER A 31 -12.13 15.71 -6.58
CA SER A 31 -13.28 14.80 -6.74
C SER A 31 -13.41 13.80 -5.59
N GLY A 32 -12.74 14.04 -4.45
CA GLY A 32 -12.74 13.15 -3.29
C GLY A 32 -11.41 12.41 -3.07
N VAL A 33 -11.37 11.57 -2.04
CA VAL A 33 -10.18 10.78 -1.69
C VAL A 33 -10.04 9.60 -2.65
N ARG A 34 -8.83 9.40 -3.19
CA ARG A 34 -8.47 8.24 -3.99
C ARG A 34 -7.39 7.43 -3.28
N HIS A 35 -7.57 6.12 -3.23
CA HIS A 35 -6.58 5.20 -2.68
C HIS A 35 -5.67 4.64 -3.76
N GLN A 36 -4.37 4.54 -3.47
CA GLN A 36 -3.38 3.86 -4.31
C GLN A 36 -2.60 2.86 -3.48
N ALA A 37 -2.30 1.68 -4.03
CA ALA A 37 -1.49 0.68 -3.34
C ALA A 37 -0.06 0.63 -3.90
N THR A 38 0.94 0.54 -3.02
CA THR A 38 2.33 0.23 -3.37
C THR A 38 2.70 -1.12 -2.77
N PHE A 39 3.15 -2.04 -3.63
CA PHE A 39 3.55 -3.37 -3.22
C PHE A 39 5.06 -3.46 -3.04
N SER A 40 5.50 -4.16 -1.99
CA SER A 40 6.91 -4.49 -1.83
C SER A 40 7.12 -5.82 -1.11
N ARG A 41 8.26 -6.44 -1.37
CA ARG A 41 8.77 -7.62 -0.69
C ARG A 41 9.93 -7.23 0.22
N GLY A 42 9.75 -7.44 1.52
CA GLY A 42 10.80 -7.25 2.52
C GLY A 42 11.83 -8.39 2.48
N TYR A 43 13.10 -8.05 2.55
CA TYR A 43 14.21 -9.00 2.69
C TYR A 43 15.24 -8.42 3.65
N GLN A 44 16.11 -9.27 4.21
CA GLN A 44 17.16 -8.85 5.12
C GLN A 44 18.52 -8.97 4.44
N VAL A 45 19.36 -7.94 4.60
CA VAL A 45 20.77 -7.95 4.19
C VAL A 45 21.59 -7.26 5.28
N ASP A 46 22.66 -7.91 5.73
CA ASP A 46 23.55 -7.41 6.79
C ASP A 46 22.81 -7.01 8.08
N GLY A 47 21.74 -7.72 8.43
CA GLY A 47 20.92 -7.43 9.61
C GLY A 47 19.86 -6.35 9.38
N GLU A 48 19.90 -5.62 8.27
CA GLU A 48 18.95 -4.57 7.92
C GLU A 48 17.83 -5.08 7.03
N TRP A 49 16.60 -4.70 7.36
CA TRP A 49 15.45 -4.93 6.49
C TRP A 49 15.43 -3.91 5.35
N LYS A 50 15.26 -4.41 4.13
CA LYS A 50 15.10 -3.62 2.91
C LYS A 50 13.86 -4.09 2.16
N ASP A 51 13.31 -3.21 1.33
CA ASP A 51 12.19 -3.52 0.47
C ASP A 51 12.65 -3.66 -0.98
N SER A 52 12.03 -4.57 -1.72
CA SER A 52 12.21 -4.76 -3.17
C SER A 52 10.85 -4.68 -3.88
N THR A 53 10.86 -4.19 -5.11
CA THR A 53 9.71 -4.25 -6.04
C THR A 53 9.86 -5.35 -7.09
N SER A 54 10.87 -6.22 -6.92
CA SER A 54 11.07 -7.40 -7.76
C SER A 54 10.54 -8.64 -7.05
N PHE A 55 9.75 -9.43 -7.76
CA PHE A 55 9.06 -10.62 -7.25
C PHE A 55 9.49 -11.84 -8.05
N GLY A 56 9.87 -12.91 -7.35
CA GLY A 56 10.14 -14.22 -7.95
C GLY A 56 8.87 -15.06 -8.08
N LEU A 57 8.98 -16.23 -8.71
CA LEU A 57 7.83 -17.12 -8.94
C LEU A 57 7.05 -17.46 -7.65
N GLN A 58 7.76 -17.72 -6.56
CA GLN A 58 7.15 -18.07 -5.26
C GLN A 58 6.46 -16.88 -4.58
N ASP A 59 6.81 -15.66 -4.97
CA ASP A 59 6.20 -14.45 -4.42
C ASP A 59 4.85 -14.14 -5.10
N LEU A 60 4.63 -14.62 -6.33
CA LEU A 60 3.46 -14.23 -7.13
C LEU A 60 2.12 -14.62 -6.50
N PRO A 61 1.92 -15.84 -5.95
CA PRO A 61 0.66 -16.19 -5.29
C PRO A 61 0.41 -15.36 -4.01
N ILE A 62 1.48 -14.99 -3.31
CA ILE A 62 1.38 -14.15 -2.12
C ILE A 62 1.05 -12.70 -2.52
N LEU A 63 1.67 -12.20 -3.60
CA LEU A 63 1.38 -10.89 -4.16
C LEU A 63 -0.08 -10.80 -4.62
N GLU A 64 -0.60 -11.83 -5.30
CA GLU A 64 -2.01 -11.94 -5.66
C GLU A 64 -2.91 -11.83 -4.42
N LYS A 65 -2.62 -12.60 -3.37
CA LYS A 65 -3.42 -12.54 -2.14
C LYS A 65 -3.38 -11.16 -1.48
N VAL A 66 -2.21 -10.54 -1.41
CA VAL A 66 -2.04 -9.19 -0.85
C VAL A 66 -2.77 -8.16 -1.71
N ALA A 67 -2.76 -8.29 -3.04
CA ALA A 67 -3.50 -7.42 -3.95
C ALA A 67 -5.02 -7.57 -3.78
N SER A 68 -5.52 -8.79 -3.64
CA SER A 68 -6.94 -9.05 -3.33
C SER A 68 -7.37 -8.40 -2.02
N LEU A 69 -6.60 -8.58 -0.94
CA LEU A 69 -6.91 -7.96 0.36
C LEU A 69 -6.83 -6.42 0.32
N ALA A 70 -5.89 -5.86 -0.45
CA ALA A 70 -5.81 -4.42 -0.64
C ALA A 70 -7.01 -3.89 -1.44
N PHE A 71 -7.47 -4.64 -2.45
CA PHE A 71 -8.69 -4.33 -3.20
C PHE A 71 -9.91 -4.31 -2.27
N ASP A 72 -10.10 -5.35 -1.46
CA ASP A 72 -11.23 -5.46 -0.53
C ASP A 72 -11.27 -4.23 0.40
N TRP A 73 -10.14 -3.89 1.03
CA TRP A 73 -10.06 -2.72 1.91
C TRP A 73 -10.34 -1.40 1.19
N ILE A 74 -9.82 -1.21 -0.03
CA ILE A 74 -10.07 0.02 -0.80
C ILE A 74 -11.56 0.14 -1.14
N HIS A 75 -12.21 -0.98 -1.47
CA HIS A 75 -13.63 -0.98 -1.80
C HIS A 75 -14.48 -0.63 -0.57
N GLU A 76 -14.22 -1.27 0.57
CA GLU A 76 -14.87 -0.94 1.85
C GLU A 76 -14.68 0.54 2.22
N ALA A 77 -13.46 1.05 2.11
CA ALA A 77 -13.16 2.46 2.40
C ALA A 77 -13.88 3.44 1.45
N GLN A 78 -14.21 3.03 0.22
CA GLN A 78 -14.98 3.83 -0.73
C GLN A 78 -16.48 3.80 -0.41
N GLU A 79 -17.01 2.66 0.02
CA GLU A 79 -18.41 2.54 0.45
C GLU A 79 -18.69 3.37 1.69
N GLU A 80 -17.81 3.34 2.70
CA GLU A 80 -17.94 4.17 3.90
C GLU A 80 -17.93 5.67 3.59
N ALA A 81 -17.12 6.11 2.61
CA ALA A 81 -17.05 7.50 2.18
C ALA A 81 -18.27 7.95 1.37
N GLY A 82 -18.98 7.02 0.72
CA GLY A 82 -20.16 7.29 -0.11
C GLY A 82 -21.51 7.03 0.57
N GLY A 83 -21.53 6.34 1.72
CA GLY A 83 -22.75 5.91 2.43
C GLY A 83 -23.32 6.88 3.47
N GLY A 84 -22.91 8.15 3.43
CA GLY A 84 -23.45 9.20 4.31
C GLY A 84 -24.58 9.98 3.64
N ASP A 85 -25.78 9.41 3.59
CA ASP A 85 -27.04 10.09 3.25
C ASP A 85 -28.14 9.68 4.25
#